data_AF-A0A9N9P8T8-F1
#
_entry.id   AF-A0A9N9P8T8-F1
#
_cell.length_a   1.000
_cell.length_b   1.000
_cell.length_c   1.000
_cell.angle_alpha   90.00
_cell.angle_beta   90.00
_cell.angle_gamma   90.00
#
_symmetry.space_group_name_H-M   'P 1'
#
loop_
_entity.id
_entity.type
_entity.pdbx_description
1 polymer ?
#
loop_
_entity_poly.entity_id
_entity_poly.type
_entity_poly.pdbx_seq_one_letter_code
_entity_poly.pdbx_strand_id
1 'polypeptide(L)' 'LKISKIAKHDKKKTDCLIIIGKSLRISGVKALIKDFASAVHDRKGYVILVNATDIATKEWNVLIDFQIEGACDDW' A
#
# COMPACT_ATOMS: atom_id res chain seq x y z
N LEU A 1 -18.24 9.53 -8.73
CA LEU A 1 -18.05 8.20 -8.08
C LEU A 1 -17.06 8.35 -6.94
N LYS A 2 -17.51 8.26 -5.69
CA LYS A 2 -16.68 8.52 -4.50
C LYS A 2 -15.76 7.31 -4.26
N ILE A 3 -14.46 7.49 -4.46
CA ILE A 3 -13.38 6.52 -4.14
C ILE A 3 -13.59 5.87 -2.75
N SER A 4 -14.14 6.64 -1.81
CA SER A 4 -14.47 6.17 -0.46
C SER A 4 -15.52 5.06 -0.35
N LYS A 5 -16.43 4.89 -1.32
CA LYS A 5 -17.38 3.76 -1.32
C LYS A 5 -16.72 2.45 -1.77
N ILE A 6 -15.89 2.53 -2.82
CA ILE A 6 -15.13 1.38 -3.35
C ILE A 6 -14.12 0.92 -2.29
N ALA A 7 -13.40 1.86 -1.69
CA ALA A 7 -12.44 1.58 -0.63
C ALA A 7 -13.04 0.78 0.55
N LYS A 8 -14.26 1.13 0.99
CA LYS A 8 -14.94 0.44 2.10
C LYS A 8 -15.36 -0.99 1.76
N HIS A 9 -15.75 -1.24 0.50
CA HIS A 9 -16.14 -2.57 0.05
C HIS A 9 -14.91 -3.48 -0.06
N ASP A 10 -13.85 -2.97 -0.68
CA ASP A 10 -12.66 -3.77 -0.98
C ASP A 10 -11.88 -4.09 0.30
N LYS A 11 -11.80 -3.14 1.26
CA LYS A 11 -11.17 -3.33 2.57
C LYS A 11 -11.70 -4.54 3.35
N LYS A 12 -12.92 -5.03 3.09
CA LYS A 12 -13.48 -6.22 3.77
C LYS A 12 -13.00 -7.55 3.19
N LYS A 13 -12.47 -7.58 1.97
CA LYS A 13 -12.10 -8.80 1.24
C LYS A 13 -10.60 -8.91 0.91
N THR A 14 -9.85 -7.82 1.02
CA THR A 14 -8.44 -7.78 0.59
C THR A 14 -7.52 -8.55 1.54
N ASP A 15 -6.87 -9.59 1.06
CA ASP A 15 -5.81 -10.35 1.74
C ASP A 15 -4.39 -9.95 1.29
N CYS A 16 -4.28 -9.08 0.28
CA CYS A 16 -3.01 -8.53 -0.17
C CYS A 16 -3.16 -7.10 -0.67
N LEU A 17 -2.30 -6.18 -0.22
CA LEU A 17 -2.22 -4.81 -0.73
C LEU A 17 -0.93 -4.63 -1.53
N ILE A 18 -1.07 -4.25 -2.80
CA ILE A 18 0.08 -3.92 -3.66
C ILE A 18 0.10 -2.40 -3.88
N ILE A 19 1.21 -1.77 -3.56
CA ILE A 19 1.47 -0.33 -3.76
C ILE A 19 2.51 -0.21 -4.88
N ILE A 20 2.16 0.42 -6.00
CA ILE A 20 3.04 0.51 -7.17
C ILE A 20 3.33 1.98 -7.53
N GLY A 21 4.59 2.29 -7.85
CA GLY A 21 4.97 3.48 -8.61
C GLY A 21 4.69 4.83 -7.94
N LYS A 22 4.73 4.92 -6.60
CA LYS A 22 4.38 6.14 -5.87
C LYS A 22 5.48 6.59 -4.93
N SER A 23 5.85 7.87 -5.00
CA SER A 23 6.73 8.53 -4.03
C SER A 23 6.19 8.59 -2.59
N LEU A 24 4.95 8.15 -2.34
CA LEU A 24 4.23 8.19 -1.05
C LEU A 24 4.18 9.57 -0.33
N ARG A 25 4.53 10.66 -1.02
CA ARG A 25 4.63 12.03 -0.45
C ARG A 25 3.29 12.76 -0.24
N ILE A 26 2.17 12.20 -0.70
CA ILE A 26 0.86 12.89 -0.66
C ILE A 26 0.08 12.47 0.59
N SER A 27 -0.16 13.41 1.50
CA SER A 27 -0.82 13.19 2.79
C SER A 27 -2.19 12.51 2.71
N GLY A 28 -2.99 12.83 1.69
CA GLY A 28 -4.33 12.24 1.52
C GLY A 28 -4.34 10.74 1.17
N VAL A 29 -3.32 10.24 0.46
CA VAL A 29 -3.21 8.82 0.09
C VAL A 29 -2.64 8.00 1.26
N LYS A 30 -1.85 8.65 2.12
CA LYS A 30 -1.18 8.02 3.25
C LYS A 30 -2.14 7.43 4.27
N ALA A 31 -3.19 8.18 4.64
CA ALA A 31 -4.22 7.69 5.56
C ALA A 31 -4.95 6.46 4.99
N LEU A 32 -5.24 6.48 3.68
CA LEU A 32 -5.88 5.37 3.00
C LEU A 32 -5.00 4.11 2.99
N ILE A 33 -3.70 4.25 2.69
CA ILE A 33 -2.77 3.11 2.69
C ILE A 33 -2.68 2.50 4.09
N LYS A 34 -2.57 3.33 5.14
CA LYS A 34 -2.54 2.84 6.53
C LYS A 34 -3.80 2.06 6.89
N ASP A 35 -4.97 2.60 6.51
CA ASP A 35 -6.25 1.94 6.74
C ASP A 35 -6.33 0.58 6.05
N PHE A 36 -5.83 0.46 4.83
CA PHE A 36 -5.80 -0.80 4.09
C PHE A 36 -4.77 -1.78 4.63
N ALA A 37 -3.55 -1.32 4.93
CA ALA A 37 -2.49 -2.14 5.51
C ALA A 37 -2.95 -2.80 6.81
N SER A 38 -3.53 -2.02 7.73
CA SER A 38 -4.10 -2.56 8.97
C SER A 38 -5.15 -3.65 8.72
N ALA A 39 -6.07 -3.44 7.78
CA ALA A 39 -7.08 -4.46 7.50
C ALA A 39 -6.52 -5.72 6.82
N VAL A 40 -5.47 -5.58 6.01
CA VAL A 40 -4.75 -6.71 5.40
C VAL A 40 -4.02 -7.51 6.48
N HIS A 41 -3.30 -6.84 7.38
CA HIS A 41 -2.58 -7.47 8.49
C HIS A 41 -3.52 -8.13 9.51
N ASP A 42 -4.68 -7.53 9.82
CA ASP A 42 -5.72 -8.14 10.66
C ASP A 42 -6.19 -9.50 10.10
N ARG A 43 -6.03 -9.72 8.79
CA ARG A 43 -6.35 -10.96 8.08
C ARG A 43 -5.12 -11.84 7.81
N LYS A 44 -3.96 -11.54 8.39
CA LYS A 44 -2.68 -12.21 8.14
C LYS A 44 -2.23 -12.15 6.68
N GLY A 45 -2.67 -11.11 5.96
CA GLY A 45 -2.25 -10.82 4.61
C GLY A 45 -0.95 -10.02 4.55
N TYR A 46 -0.52 -9.66 3.34
CA TYR A 46 0.75 -8.97 3.11
C TYR A 46 0.58 -7.63 2.35
N VAL A 47 1.46 -6.68 2.68
CA VAL A 47 1.59 -5.39 2.02
C VAL A 47 2.91 -5.36 1.26
N ILE A 48 2.82 -5.21 -0.06
CA ILE A 48 3.96 -5.24 -0.98
C ILE A 48 4.09 -3.87 -1.65
N LEU A 49 5.29 -3.28 -1.58
CA LEU A 49 5.65 -2.07 -2.31
C LEU A 49 6.50 -2.44 -3.52
N VAL A 50 6.14 -1.93 -4.70
CA VAL A 50 6.94 -2.00 -5.91
C VAL A 50 7.31 -0.58 -6.30
N ASN A 51 8.59 -0.22 -6.19
CA ASN A 51 9.06 1.12 -6.53
C ASN A 51 10.51 1.10 -7.02
N ALA A 52 10.85 2.03 -7.92
CA ALA A 52 12.21 2.13 -8.48
C ALA A 52 13.26 2.65 -7.47
N THR A 53 12.80 3.28 -6.39
CA THR A 53 13.66 3.84 -5.35
C THR A 53 13.26 3.36 -3.97
N ASP A 54 14.23 3.25 -3.09
CA ASP A 54 13.95 2.89 -1.71
C ASP A 54 13.15 3.99 -0.99
N ILE A 55 11.97 3.63 -0.48
CA ILE A 55 11.14 4.51 0.36
C ILE A 55 11.29 4.08 1.84
N ALA A 56 12.52 3.81 2.27
CA ALA A 56 12.87 3.54 3.66
C ALA A 56 12.67 4.77 4.55
N THR A 57 11.42 5.05 4.92
CA THR A 57 11.13 5.87 6.09
C THR A 57 10.70 4.94 7.22
N LYS A 58 11.11 5.26 8.46
CA LYS A 58 10.73 4.48 9.66
C LYS A 58 9.24 4.20 9.77
N GLU A 59 8.42 5.06 9.19
CA GLU A 59 6.96 4.93 9.18
C GLU A 59 6.45 3.85 8.23
N TRP A 60 7.05 3.71 7.05
CA TRP A 60 6.63 2.74 6.04
C TRP A 60 7.14 1.34 6.35
N ASN A 61 8.31 1.22 6.99
CA ASN A 61 8.90 -0.07 7.39
C ASN A 61 8.04 -0.86 8.38
N VAL A 62 7.12 -0.20 9.10
CA VAL A 62 6.18 -0.87 10.02
C VAL A 62 4.97 -1.43 9.28
N LEU A 63 4.69 -0.94 8.08
CA LEU A 63 3.47 -1.25 7.32
C LEU A 63 3.74 -2.12 6.10
N ILE A 64 4.94 -2.06 5.53
CA ILE A 64 5.31 -2.74 4.29
C ILE A 64 6.11 -3.98 4.66
N ASP A 65 5.60 -5.15 4.27
CA ASP A 65 6.25 -6.43 4.56
C ASP A 65 7.34 -6.75 3.53
N PHE A 66 7.12 -6.36 2.28
CA PHE A 66 8.06 -6.59 1.19
C PHE A 66 8.20 -5.35 0.32
N GLN A 67 9.43 -5.07 -0.10
CA GLN A 67 9.73 -4.06 -1.09
C GLN A 67 10.47 -4.69 -2.27
N ILE A 68 9.92 -4.50 -3.46
CA ILE A 68 10.50 -4.91 -4.73
C ILE A 68 11.03 -3.65 -5.41
N GLU A 69 12.33 -3.60 -5.62
CA GLU A 69 12.97 -2.53 -6.37
C GLU A 69 12.84 -2.81 -7.87
N GLY A 70 12.10 -1.96 -8.57
CA GLY A 70 11.85 -2.12 -10.01
C GLY A 70 11.14 -0.91 -10.60
N ALA A 71 11.46 -0.59 -11.86
CA ALA A 71 10.71 0.39 -12.63
C ALA A 71 9.33 -0.17 -12.95
N CYS A 72 8.28 0.60 -12.66
CA CYS A 72 6.89 0.20 -12.91
C CYS A 72 6.58 0.01 -14.41
N ASP A 73 7.42 0.58 -15.28
CA ASP A 73 7.15 0.73 -16.72
C ASP A 73 7.96 -0.28 -17.58
N ASP A 74 8.83 -1.10 -16.95
CA ASP A 74 9.73 -2.05 -17.64
C ASP A 74 9.18 -3.49 -17.69
N TRP A 75 7.86 -3.68 -17.49
CA TRP A 75 7.18 -4.99 -17.58
C TRP A 75 6.18 -5.08 -18.74
#